data_AF-A0A4U0VHU0-F1
#
_entry.id   AF-A0A4U0VHU0-F1
#
_cell.length_a   1.000
_cell.length_b   1.000
_cell.length_c   1.000
_cell.angle_alpha   90.00
_cell.angle_beta   90.00
_cell.angle_gamma   90.00
#
_symmetry.space_group_name_H-M   'P 1'
#
loop_
_entity.id
_entity.type
_entity.pdbx_description
1 polymer ?
#
loop_
_entity_poly.entity_id
_entity_poly.type
_entity_poly.pdbx_seq_one_letter_code
_entity_poly.pdbx_strand_id
1 'polypeptide(L)'
;MDDQKRRAVAGYLELLKGGDKGGKKVNVKRPLHPHLDRSLQILRTHFAPDILAGQDPWSTPARAAHLLSLLPPDASLLSALRKKWDSAPTRSSTSKWADIDALASTGVADAKDIGRQLLEAKQDIVLEYSYPRLDAEVSKKLNHLLKAPFCVHPGTGRVCVPIDVSKVEEFDPDEVPTVGRLLGEIDSWDAAHTDVQGGEDRGEADGARKVPDVDKTSLKPYVEFFKAFVAGLMREEKGGKREREAGGAAEGMEF
;
A
#
# COMPACT_ATOMS: atom_id res chain seq x y z
N MET A 1 -15.34 -11.37 14.73
CA MET A 1 -13.96 -11.88 14.83
C MET A 1 -13.37 -11.42 16.16
N ASP A 2 -13.00 -12.36 17.03
CA ASP A 2 -12.33 -12.09 18.30
C ASP A 2 -10.85 -11.67 18.12
N ASP A 3 -10.20 -11.24 19.20
CA ASP A 3 -8.80 -10.78 19.19
C ASP A 3 -7.82 -11.89 18.78
N GLN A 4 -8.11 -13.16 19.08
CA GLN A 4 -7.24 -14.28 18.69
C GLN A 4 -7.23 -14.46 17.17
N LYS A 5 -8.42 -14.47 16.54
CA LYS A 5 -8.55 -14.55 15.08
C LYS A 5 -7.95 -13.33 14.38
N ARG A 6 -8.12 -12.13 14.96
CA ARG A 6 -7.46 -10.89 14.52
C ARG A 6 -5.95 -11.00 14.49
N ARG A 7 -5.35 -11.48 15.59
CA ARG A 7 -3.91 -11.73 15.67
C ARG A 7 -3.43 -12.75 14.64
N ALA A 8 -4.22 -13.80 14.39
CA ALA A 8 -3.88 -14.81 13.39
C ALA A 8 -3.84 -14.21 11.97
N VAL A 9 -4.83 -13.40 11.59
CA VAL A 9 -4.86 -12.71 10.28
C VAL A 9 -3.70 -11.72 10.15
N ALA A 10 -3.51 -10.86 11.15
CA ALA A 10 -2.42 -9.88 11.15
C ALA A 10 -1.06 -10.58 11.08
N GLY A 11 -0.85 -11.63 11.88
CA GLY A 11 0.41 -12.39 11.90
C GLY A 11 0.66 -13.21 10.63
N TYR A 12 -0.38 -13.57 9.88
CA TYR A 12 -0.26 -14.23 8.57
C TYR A 12 0.25 -13.26 7.50
N LEU A 13 -0.18 -11.99 7.54
CA LEU A 13 0.22 -10.95 6.58
C LEU A 13 1.51 -10.23 6.99
N GLU A 14 1.84 -10.19 8.28
CA GLU A 14 3.04 -9.55 8.83
C GLU A 14 4.30 -10.38 8.56
N LEU A 15 5.02 -9.99 7.50
CA LEU A 15 6.28 -10.63 7.12
C LEU A 15 7.49 -9.99 7.82
N LEU A 16 7.63 -8.66 7.71
CA LEU A 16 8.80 -7.96 8.22
C LEU A 16 8.66 -7.76 9.72
N LYS A 17 9.58 -8.37 10.48
CA LYS A 17 9.61 -8.31 11.94
C LYS A 17 10.95 -7.74 12.39
N GLY A 18 10.93 -6.72 13.24
CA GLY A 18 12.13 -6.04 13.75
C GLY A 18 12.10 -4.52 13.52
N GLY A 19 12.71 -3.76 14.44
CA GLY A 19 12.80 -2.30 14.37
C GLY A 19 13.91 -1.79 13.46
N ASP A 20 14.25 -0.50 13.57
CA ASP A 20 15.27 0.17 12.75
C ASP A 20 16.72 -0.27 12.99
N LYS A 21 16.96 -1.12 14.00
CA LYS A 21 18.30 -1.64 14.29
C LYS A 21 18.67 -2.70 13.25
N GLY A 22 19.73 -2.41 12.49
CA GLY A 22 20.16 -3.12 11.28
C GLY A 22 20.33 -4.63 11.45
N GLY A 23 19.97 -5.36 10.40
CA GLY A 23 20.00 -6.82 10.29
C GLY A 23 19.04 -7.29 9.20
N LYS A 24 19.04 -8.60 8.90
CA LYS A 24 18.11 -9.21 7.94
C LYS A 24 16.69 -9.17 8.50
N LYS A 25 15.76 -8.47 7.82
CA LYS A 25 14.37 -8.27 8.32
C LYS A 25 13.41 -9.36 7.85
N VAL A 26 13.82 -10.17 6.88
CA VAL A 26 13.02 -11.23 6.28
C VAL A 26 13.63 -12.59 6.63
N ASN A 27 12.92 -13.36 7.46
CA ASN A 27 13.33 -14.70 7.90
C ASN A 27 12.20 -15.68 7.62
N VAL A 28 12.17 -16.19 6.39
CA VAL A 28 11.06 -17.03 5.87
C VAL A 28 11.49 -18.47 5.66
N LYS A 29 10.63 -19.39 6.08
CA LYS A 29 10.80 -20.82 5.86
C LYS A 29 10.73 -21.15 4.37
N ARG A 30 11.53 -22.14 3.94
CA ARG A 30 11.51 -22.70 2.58
C ARG A 30 10.94 -24.14 2.60
N PRO A 31 10.20 -24.58 1.55
CA PRO A 31 9.73 -23.78 0.41
C PRO A 31 8.79 -22.65 0.86
N LEU A 32 8.69 -21.59 0.05
CA LEU A 32 7.88 -20.42 0.40
C LEU A 32 6.40 -20.79 0.54
N HIS A 33 5.73 -20.16 1.51
CA HIS A 33 4.27 -20.25 1.61
C HIS A 33 3.62 -19.66 0.34
N PRO A 34 2.51 -20.24 -0.19
CA PRO A 34 1.86 -19.75 -1.42
C PRO A 34 1.55 -18.24 -1.43
N HIS A 35 1.20 -17.67 -0.28
CA HIS A 35 1.02 -16.21 -0.13
C HIS A 35 2.29 -15.42 -0.46
N LEU A 36 3.45 -15.86 0.02
CA LEU A 36 4.72 -15.20 -0.24
C LEU A 36 5.18 -15.40 -1.68
N ASP A 37 4.95 -16.58 -2.25
CA ASP A 37 5.25 -16.84 -3.66
C ASP A 37 4.41 -15.94 -4.59
N ARG A 38 3.09 -15.87 -4.35
CA ARG A 38 2.19 -14.93 -5.05
C ARG A 38 2.62 -13.47 -4.85
N SER A 39 2.98 -13.09 -3.62
CA SER A 39 3.45 -11.73 -3.34
C SER A 39 4.73 -11.41 -4.11
N LEU A 40 5.69 -12.34 -4.17
CA LEU A 40 6.92 -12.17 -4.96
C LEU A 40 6.64 -11.98 -6.45
N GLN A 41 5.67 -12.69 -7.02
CA GLN A 41 5.31 -12.53 -8.44
C GLN A 41 4.84 -11.10 -8.74
N ILE A 42 4.06 -10.51 -7.84
CA ILE A 42 3.62 -9.11 -7.93
C ILE A 42 4.82 -8.17 -7.70
N LEU A 43 5.56 -8.33 -6.61
CA LEU A 43 6.62 -7.38 -6.23
C LEU A 43 7.79 -7.34 -7.22
N ARG A 44 8.08 -8.44 -7.92
CA ARG A 44 9.15 -8.49 -8.92
C ARG A 44 8.95 -7.54 -10.09
N THR A 45 7.71 -7.26 -10.50
CA THR A 45 7.43 -6.34 -11.61
C THR A 45 7.74 -4.89 -11.23
N HIS A 46 7.62 -4.57 -9.94
CA HIS A 46 7.88 -3.24 -9.37
C HIS A 46 9.32 -3.05 -8.89
N PHE A 47 10.01 -4.14 -8.54
CA PHE A 47 11.34 -4.04 -7.93
C PHE A 47 12.37 -3.29 -8.78
N ALA A 48 12.44 -3.57 -10.08
CA ALA A 48 13.39 -2.91 -10.97
C ALA A 48 13.08 -1.41 -11.20
N PRO A 49 11.88 -1.01 -11.64
CA PRO A 49 11.57 0.40 -11.86
C PRO A 49 11.52 1.19 -10.55
N ASP A 50 10.87 0.68 -9.51
CA ASP A 50 10.55 1.48 -8.33
C ASP A 50 11.69 1.48 -7.31
N ILE A 51 12.29 0.31 -7.05
CA ILE A 51 13.37 0.19 -6.05
C ILE A 51 14.73 0.46 -6.67
N LEU A 52 15.12 -0.28 -7.72
CA LEU A 52 16.50 -0.17 -8.24
C LEU A 52 16.75 1.15 -8.96
N ALA A 53 15.82 1.60 -9.80
CA ALA A 53 15.95 2.85 -10.55
C ALA A 53 15.35 4.05 -9.81
N GLY A 54 14.13 3.94 -9.29
CA GLY A 54 13.42 5.05 -8.64
C GLY A 54 14.04 5.49 -7.32
N GLN A 55 14.36 4.54 -6.43
CA GLN A 55 14.94 4.85 -5.12
C GLN A 55 16.47 4.82 -5.09
N ASP A 56 17.09 4.04 -5.99
CA ASP A 56 18.54 3.77 -6.03
C ASP A 56 19.17 3.57 -4.63
N PRO A 57 18.64 2.64 -3.82
CA PRO A 57 18.91 2.57 -2.39
C PRO A 57 20.36 2.21 -2.07
N TRP A 58 21.09 1.54 -2.96
CA TRP A 58 22.46 1.08 -2.75
C TRP A 58 23.50 1.91 -3.50
N SER A 59 23.14 3.11 -3.95
CA SER A 59 24.07 4.06 -4.59
C SER A 59 25.29 4.37 -3.70
N THR A 60 25.09 4.60 -2.40
CA THR A 60 26.16 4.96 -1.46
C THR A 60 26.93 3.75 -0.91
N PRO A 61 28.22 3.89 -0.57
CA PRO A 61 29.02 2.80 0.00
C PRO A 61 28.42 2.20 1.28
N ALA A 62 27.88 3.04 2.17
CA ALA A 62 27.28 2.58 3.41
C ALA A 62 26.04 1.69 3.16
N ARG A 63 25.19 2.05 2.20
CA ARG A 63 23.99 1.26 1.87
C ARG A 63 24.33 0.04 1.00
N ALA A 64 25.36 0.12 0.15
CA ALA A 64 25.91 -1.03 -0.56
C ALA A 64 26.50 -2.07 0.41
N ALA A 65 27.16 -1.63 1.50
CA ALA A 65 27.63 -2.53 2.55
C ALA A 65 26.47 -3.27 3.24
N HIS A 66 25.31 -2.62 3.40
CA HIS A 66 24.13 -3.29 3.89
C HIS A 66 23.59 -4.34 2.91
N LEU A 67 23.53 -4.06 1.61
CA LEU A 67 23.17 -5.07 0.60
C LEU A 67 24.07 -6.31 0.69
N LEU A 68 25.38 -6.12 0.86
CA LEU A 68 26.32 -7.23 1.02
C LEU A 68 26.03 -8.08 2.27
N SER A 69 25.53 -7.48 3.35
CA SER A 69 25.13 -8.20 4.56
C SER A 69 23.88 -9.07 4.40
N LEU A 70 23.10 -8.85 3.33
CA LEU A 70 21.89 -9.61 3.02
C LEU A 70 22.16 -10.81 2.10
N LEU A 71 23.36 -10.87 1.49
CA LEU A 71 23.77 -11.95 0.60
C LEU A 71 24.30 -13.16 1.39
N PRO A 72 24.38 -14.35 0.77
CA PRO A 72 25.01 -15.51 1.40
C PRO A 72 26.45 -15.20 1.85
N PRO A 73 26.92 -15.78 2.97
CA PRO A 73 28.23 -15.49 3.55
C PRO A 73 29.37 -16.19 2.77
N ASP A 74 29.47 -15.95 1.47
CA ASP A 74 30.54 -16.42 0.60
C ASP A 74 31.64 -15.35 0.52
N ALA A 75 32.78 -15.62 1.15
CA ALA A 75 33.85 -14.63 1.29
C ALA A 75 34.42 -14.17 -0.07
N SER A 76 34.49 -15.09 -1.04
CA SER A 76 35.02 -14.84 -2.39
C SER A 76 34.12 -13.89 -3.17
N LEU A 77 32.82 -14.17 -3.24
CA LEU A 77 31.80 -13.34 -3.88
C LEU A 77 31.69 -11.96 -3.21
N LEU A 78 31.62 -11.93 -1.88
CA LEU A 78 31.50 -10.67 -1.14
C LEU A 78 32.74 -9.78 -1.31
N SER A 79 33.94 -10.37 -1.30
CA SER A 79 35.20 -9.63 -1.54
C SER A 79 35.26 -9.08 -2.98
N ALA A 80 34.87 -9.89 -3.97
CA ALA A 80 34.83 -9.47 -5.37
C ALA A 80 33.83 -8.33 -5.60
N LEU A 81 32.62 -8.42 -5.03
CA LEU A 81 31.60 -7.37 -5.09
C LEU A 81 32.09 -6.08 -4.44
N ARG A 82 32.66 -6.15 -3.23
CA ARG A 82 33.24 -4.99 -2.53
C ARG A 82 34.29 -4.30 -3.38
N LYS A 83 35.28 -5.06 -3.85
CA LYS A 83 36.36 -4.52 -4.70
C LYS A 83 35.80 -3.84 -5.95
N LYS A 84 34.82 -4.44 -6.61
CA LYS A 84 34.18 -3.87 -7.82
C LYS A 84 33.46 -2.56 -7.53
N TRP A 85 32.74 -2.49 -6.42
CA TRP A 85 31.94 -1.32 -6.04
C TRP A 85 32.80 -0.19 -5.46
N ASP A 86 33.86 -0.51 -4.73
CA ASP A 86 34.84 0.46 -4.23
C ASP A 86 35.63 1.10 -5.38
N SER A 87 35.89 0.34 -6.45
CA SER A 87 36.54 0.84 -7.67
C SER A 87 35.62 1.73 -8.53
N ALA A 88 34.30 1.71 -8.28
CA ALA A 88 33.31 2.51 -9.00
C ALA A 88 32.22 3.02 -8.04
N PRO A 89 32.51 4.03 -7.18
CA PRO A 89 31.60 4.46 -6.12
C PRO A 89 30.24 4.98 -6.60
N THR A 90 30.17 5.49 -7.83
CA THR A 90 28.95 6.06 -8.45
C THR A 90 28.05 5.01 -9.12
N ARG A 91 28.37 3.72 -8.99
CA ARG A 91 27.65 2.62 -9.64
C ARG A 91 26.22 2.52 -9.08
N SER A 92 25.21 2.50 -9.94
CA SER A 92 23.80 2.46 -9.54
C SER A 92 23.40 1.14 -8.89
N SER A 93 22.30 1.14 -8.12
CA SER A 93 21.69 -0.05 -7.53
C SER A 93 21.32 -1.09 -8.57
N THR A 94 20.82 -0.67 -9.73
CA THR A 94 20.55 -1.56 -10.88
C THR A 94 21.82 -2.30 -11.32
N SER A 95 22.94 -1.59 -11.45
CA SER A 95 24.22 -2.18 -11.85
C SER A 95 24.79 -3.09 -10.76
N LYS A 96 24.71 -2.66 -9.50
CA LYS A 96 25.13 -3.48 -8.35
C LYS A 96 24.30 -4.77 -8.26
N TRP A 97 23.00 -4.71 -8.52
CA TRP A 97 22.12 -5.88 -8.54
C TRP A 97 22.46 -6.88 -9.64
N ALA A 98 22.81 -6.39 -10.83
CA ALA A 98 23.26 -7.23 -11.94
C ALA A 98 24.66 -7.83 -11.71
N ASP A 99 25.56 -7.10 -11.03
CA ASP A 99 26.90 -7.59 -10.69
C ASP A 99 26.87 -8.86 -9.85
N ILE A 100 25.86 -9.00 -8.98
CA ILE A 100 25.68 -10.16 -8.11
C ILE A 100 25.54 -11.44 -8.95
N ASP A 101 24.66 -11.42 -9.95
CA ASP A 101 24.43 -12.56 -10.84
C ASP A 101 25.66 -12.80 -11.73
N ALA A 102 26.23 -11.72 -12.28
CA ALA A 102 27.40 -11.79 -13.15
C ALA A 102 28.59 -12.45 -12.43
N LEU A 103 28.93 -12.01 -11.21
CA LEU A 103 30.04 -12.57 -10.45
C LEU A 103 29.74 -13.98 -9.96
N ALA A 104 28.52 -14.28 -9.53
CA ALA A 104 28.15 -15.64 -9.15
C ALA A 104 28.27 -16.64 -10.32
N SER A 105 27.96 -16.21 -11.55
CA SER A 105 28.06 -17.03 -12.75
C SER A 105 29.51 -17.32 -13.20
N THR A 106 30.48 -16.52 -12.76
CA THR A 106 31.91 -16.67 -13.13
C THR A 106 32.66 -17.76 -12.35
N GLY A 107 31.97 -18.52 -11.47
CA GLY A 107 32.59 -19.60 -10.68
C GLY A 107 33.47 -19.10 -9.53
N VAL A 108 33.35 -17.81 -9.16
CA VAL A 108 34.03 -17.20 -8.00
C VAL A 108 33.50 -17.74 -6.67
N ALA A 109 32.30 -18.31 -6.67
CA ALA A 109 31.70 -18.90 -5.48
C ALA A 109 31.94 -20.41 -5.42
N ASP A 110 32.29 -20.89 -4.23
CA ASP A 110 32.48 -22.31 -3.95
C ASP A 110 31.12 -23.02 -3.76
N ALA A 111 31.01 -24.23 -4.32
CA ALA A 111 29.97 -25.24 -4.09
C ALA A 111 28.61 -25.15 -4.82
N LYS A 112 28.03 -26.34 -5.02
CA LYS A 112 26.74 -26.63 -5.69
C LYS A 112 25.52 -25.90 -5.11
N ASP A 113 25.61 -25.30 -3.93
CA ASP A 113 24.49 -24.69 -3.21
C ASP A 113 24.40 -23.16 -3.30
N ILE A 114 25.45 -22.47 -3.78
CA ILE A 114 25.44 -20.99 -3.82
C ILE A 114 24.34 -20.44 -4.71
N GLY A 115 24.05 -21.08 -5.84
CA GLY A 115 23.00 -20.63 -6.76
C GLY A 115 21.62 -20.63 -6.10
N ARG A 116 21.31 -21.66 -5.31
CA ARG A 116 20.05 -21.72 -4.54
C ARG A 116 20.03 -20.67 -3.43
N GLN A 117 21.10 -20.56 -2.65
CA GLN A 117 21.18 -19.59 -1.55
C GLN A 117 21.09 -18.15 -2.07
N LEU A 118 21.70 -17.86 -3.23
CA LEU A 118 21.64 -16.56 -3.86
C LEU A 118 20.24 -16.24 -4.37
N LEU A 119 19.58 -17.20 -5.01
CA LEU A 119 18.18 -17.05 -5.42
C LEU A 119 17.29 -16.74 -4.21
N GLU A 120 17.44 -17.50 -3.11
CA GLU A 120 16.68 -17.29 -1.88
C GLU A 120 16.97 -15.93 -1.24
N ALA A 121 18.24 -15.50 -1.21
CA ALA A 121 18.64 -14.19 -0.71
C ALA A 121 18.05 -13.05 -1.56
N LYS A 122 18.08 -13.17 -2.89
CA LYS A 122 17.46 -12.16 -3.77
C LYS A 122 15.95 -12.09 -3.56
N GLN A 123 15.28 -13.23 -3.37
CA GLN A 123 13.86 -13.25 -2.99
C GLN A 123 13.60 -12.53 -1.66
N ASP A 124 14.41 -12.80 -0.64
CA ASP A 124 14.29 -12.14 0.67
C ASP A 124 14.52 -10.63 0.56
N ILE A 125 15.47 -10.18 -0.27
CA ILE A 125 15.75 -8.76 -0.51
C ILE A 125 14.57 -8.09 -1.22
N VAL A 126 13.97 -8.73 -2.24
CA VAL A 126 12.76 -8.21 -2.90
C VAL A 126 11.62 -8.05 -1.89
N LEU A 127 11.42 -9.04 -1.01
CA LEU A 127 10.43 -8.95 0.06
C LEU A 127 10.77 -7.82 1.06
N GLU A 128 12.04 -7.67 1.44
CA GLU A 128 12.43 -6.66 2.44
C GLU A 128 12.22 -5.21 1.98
N TYR A 129 12.43 -4.97 0.68
CA TYR A 129 12.36 -3.63 0.08
C TYR A 129 11.00 -3.30 -0.52
N SER A 130 10.15 -4.30 -0.80
CA SER A 130 8.90 -4.06 -1.52
C SER A 130 7.65 -4.62 -0.83
N TYR A 131 7.77 -5.55 0.11
CA TYR A 131 6.60 -6.08 0.82
C TYR A 131 6.06 -5.06 1.85
N PRO A 132 4.73 -4.93 2.01
CA PRO A 132 4.13 -3.95 2.92
C PRO A 132 4.57 -4.16 4.38
N ARG A 133 5.04 -3.08 5.00
CA ARG A 133 5.32 -3.02 6.44
C ARG A 133 4.01 -2.65 7.15
N LEU A 134 3.38 -3.62 7.79
CA LEU A 134 2.11 -3.43 8.48
C LEU A 134 2.35 -2.94 9.91
N ASP A 135 1.64 -1.89 10.32
CA ASP A 135 1.44 -1.63 11.75
C ASP A 135 0.43 -2.66 12.28
N ALA A 136 0.93 -3.84 12.65
CA ALA A 136 0.07 -4.96 12.99
C ALA A 136 -0.76 -4.72 14.27
N GLU A 137 -0.33 -3.83 15.17
CA GLU A 137 -1.06 -3.56 16.41
C GLU A 137 -2.45 -2.97 16.17
N VAL A 138 -2.62 -2.18 15.08
CA VAL A 138 -3.93 -1.63 14.72
C VAL A 138 -4.96 -2.69 14.33
N SER A 139 -4.49 -3.89 13.98
CA SER A 139 -5.33 -5.01 13.54
C SER A 139 -5.60 -6.06 14.62
N LYS A 140 -4.86 -6.06 15.73
CA LYS A 140 -4.85 -7.17 16.71
C LYS A 140 -5.96 -7.10 17.77
N LYS A 141 -6.48 -5.91 18.08
CA LYS A 141 -7.46 -5.72 19.16
C LYS A 141 -8.74 -5.06 18.64
N LEU A 142 -9.87 -5.47 19.18
CA LEU A 142 -11.19 -4.90 18.85
C LEU A 142 -11.35 -3.42 19.21
N ASN A 143 -10.68 -2.95 20.26
CA ASN A 143 -10.84 -1.60 20.81
C ASN A 143 -9.83 -0.59 20.25
N HIS A 144 -9.11 -0.93 19.18
CA HIS A 144 -8.19 -0.01 18.55
C HIS A 144 -8.97 1.11 17.83
N LEU A 145 -8.62 2.37 18.11
CA LEU A 145 -9.25 3.52 17.48
C LEU A 145 -8.49 3.87 16.20
N LEU A 146 -9.23 4.04 15.10
CA LEU A 146 -8.68 4.47 13.83
C LEU A 146 -9.31 5.80 13.41
N LYS A 147 -8.54 6.60 12.67
CA LYS A 147 -9.02 7.85 12.07
C LYS A 147 -10.23 7.57 11.18
N ALA A 148 -11.28 8.38 11.33
CA ALA A 148 -12.46 8.27 10.47
C ALA A 148 -12.16 8.75 9.03
N PRO A 149 -12.83 8.17 8.01
CA PRO A 149 -12.81 8.72 6.67
C PRO A 149 -13.26 10.18 6.65
N PHE A 150 -12.75 10.96 5.69
CA PHE A 150 -13.02 12.39 5.49
C PHE A 150 -12.58 13.32 6.64
N CYS A 151 -11.86 12.83 7.66
CA CYS A 151 -11.16 13.72 8.58
C CYS A 151 -10.13 14.59 7.84
N VAL A 152 -9.90 15.81 8.33
CA VAL A 152 -8.82 16.68 7.85
C VAL A 152 -7.53 16.32 8.59
N HIS A 153 -6.45 16.07 7.86
CA HIS A 153 -5.15 15.82 8.47
C HIS A 153 -4.56 17.16 8.96
N PRO A 154 -4.23 17.32 10.26
CA PRO A 154 -3.88 18.63 10.82
C PRO A 154 -2.56 19.19 10.26
N GLY A 155 -1.60 18.32 9.92
CA GLY A 155 -0.30 18.76 9.42
C GLY A 155 -0.29 19.15 7.94
N THR A 156 -1.28 18.72 7.15
CA THR A 156 -1.28 18.94 5.68
C THR A 156 -2.54 19.64 5.18
N GLY A 157 -3.59 19.72 6.00
CA GLY A 157 -4.90 20.23 5.60
C GLY A 157 -5.64 19.34 4.60
N ARG A 158 -5.04 18.23 4.14
CA ARG A 158 -5.64 17.28 3.18
C ARG A 158 -6.78 16.50 3.82
N VAL A 159 -7.83 16.26 3.05
CA VAL A 159 -8.97 15.42 3.45
C VAL A 159 -8.62 13.94 3.31
N CYS A 160 -8.95 13.12 4.30
CA CYS A 160 -8.68 11.68 4.28
C CYS A 160 -9.71 10.93 3.42
N VAL A 161 -9.55 11.02 2.10
CA VAL A 161 -10.46 10.45 1.11
C VAL A 161 -10.32 8.93 0.97
N PRO A 162 -11.40 8.20 0.62
CA PRO A 162 -11.30 6.80 0.21
C PRO A 162 -10.51 6.67 -1.10
N ILE A 163 -9.83 5.53 -1.26
CA ILE A 163 -9.02 5.21 -2.44
C ILE A 163 -9.71 4.10 -3.23
N ASP A 164 -9.91 4.31 -4.54
CA ASP A 164 -10.43 3.30 -5.44
C ASP A 164 -9.32 2.32 -5.83
N VAL A 165 -9.39 1.10 -5.30
CA VAL A 165 -8.39 0.05 -5.54
C VAL A 165 -8.35 -0.37 -7.02
N SER A 166 -9.45 -0.22 -7.77
CA SER A 166 -9.49 -0.57 -9.20
C SER A 166 -8.67 0.38 -10.09
N LYS A 167 -8.35 1.56 -9.57
CA LYS A 167 -7.57 2.61 -10.23
C LYS A 167 -6.44 3.14 -9.33
N VAL A 168 -5.88 2.26 -8.49
CA VAL A 168 -4.92 2.67 -7.45
C VAL A 168 -3.67 3.35 -8.02
N GLU A 169 -3.24 2.97 -9.23
CA GLU A 169 -2.10 3.57 -9.92
C GLU A 169 -2.34 5.04 -10.34
N GLU A 170 -3.61 5.47 -10.43
CA GLU A 170 -3.99 6.85 -10.73
C GLU A 170 -4.06 7.73 -9.47
N PHE A 171 -3.97 7.14 -8.28
CA PHE A 171 -4.10 7.87 -7.03
C PHE A 171 -2.82 8.64 -6.69
N ASP A 172 -2.90 9.97 -6.76
CA ASP A 172 -1.83 10.86 -6.33
C ASP A 172 -2.14 11.45 -4.93
N PRO A 173 -1.34 11.14 -3.88
CA PRO A 173 -1.53 11.73 -2.56
C PRO A 173 -1.36 13.26 -2.54
N ASP A 174 -0.65 13.83 -3.52
CA ASP A 174 -0.41 15.26 -3.60
C ASP A 174 -1.54 16.06 -4.26
N GLU A 175 -2.41 15.40 -5.00
CA GLU A 175 -3.61 16.01 -5.61
C GLU A 175 -4.86 15.91 -4.71
N VAL A 176 -4.78 15.19 -3.59
CA VAL A 176 -5.88 15.09 -2.61
C VAL A 176 -6.25 16.49 -2.09
N PRO A 177 -7.53 16.90 -2.17
CA PRO A 177 -7.94 18.27 -1.86
C PRO A 177 -7.69 18.62 -0.39
N THR A 178 -7.24 19.85 -0.17
CA THR A 178 -7.13 20.44 1.16
C THR A 178 -8.43 21.12 1.55
N VAL A 179 -8.71 21.22 2.85
CA VAL A 179 -9.91 21.92 3.35
C VAL A 179 -9.97 23.38 2.86
N GLY A 180 -8.83 24.07 2.81
CA GLY A 180 -8.75 25.44 2.29
C GLY A 180 -9.08 25.52 0.81
N ARG A 181 -8.61 24.57 -0.01
CA ARG A 181 -8.97 24.48 -1.43
C ARG A 181 -10.47 24.30 -1.62
N LEU A 182 -11.08 23.41 -0.83
CA LEU A 182 -12.53 23.12 -0.93
C LEU A 182 -13.38 24.35 -0.59
N LEU A 183 -13.01 25.11 0.45
CA LEU A 183 -13.70 26.36 0.78
C LEU A 183 -13.60 27.37 -0.37
N GLY A 184 -12.41 27.53 -0.95
CA GLY A 184 -12.21 28.42 -2.11
C GLY A 184 -13.00 27.98 -3.36
N GLU A 185 -13.14 26.67 -3.58
CA GLU A 185 -13.97 26.13 -4.68
C GLU A 185 -15.46 26.47 -4.48
N ILE A 186 -15.98 26.39 -3.25
CA ILE A 186 -17.36 26.77 -2.91
C ILE A 186 -17.57 28.27 -3.13
N ASP A 187 -16.68 29.11 -2.56
CA ASP A 187 -16.78 30.56 -2.67
C ASP A 187 -16.73 31.02 -4.14
N SER A 188 -15.84 30.42 -4.93
CA SER A 188 -15.72 30.71 -6.37
C SER A 188 -16.95 30.26 -7.16
N TRP A 189 -17.52 29.10 -6.82
CA TRP A 189 -18.74 28.62 -7.46
C TRP A 189 -19.92 29.53 -7.12
N ASP A 190 -20.09 29.90 -5.85
CA ASP A 190 -21.18 30.76 -5.40
C ASP A 190 -21.08 32.15 -6.06
N ALA A 191 -19.88 32.75 -6.13
CA ALA A 191 -19.65 34.03 -6.79
C ALA A 191 -19.94 33.99 -8.31
N ALA A 192 -19.67 32.87 -8.98
CA ALA A 192 -19.96 32.70 -10.40
C ALA A 192 -21.46 32.44 -10.70
N HIS A 193 -22.23 32.02 -9.69
CA HIS A 193 -23.64 31.65 -9.84
C HIS A 193 -24.60 32.60 -9.09
N THR A 194 -24.09 33.67 -8.47
CA THR A 194 -24.90 34.73 -7.84
C THR A 194 -25.68 35.60 -8.84
N ASP A 195 -25.26 35.70 -10.10
CA ASP A 195 -25.96 36.52 -11.13
C ASP A 195 -27.25 35.87 -11.69
N VAL A 196 -27.61 34.65 -11.26
CA VAL A 196 -28.88 33.98 -11.67
C VAL A 196 -30.01 34.20 -10.63
N GLN A 197 -29.73 34.82 -9.48
CA GLN A 197 -30.74 35.09 -8.43
C GLN A 197 -31.03 36.58 -8.18
N GLY A 198 -30.49 37.48 -9.02
CA GLY A 198 -30.64 38.94 -8.90
C GLY A 198 -31.67 39.57 -9.85
N GLY A 199 -32.73 38.84 -10.24
CA GLY A 199 -33.85 39.39 -11.00
C GLY A 199 -35.11 39.39 -10.16
N GLU A 200 -35.51 40.57 -9.67
CA GLU A 200 -36.84 40.79 -9.12
C GLU A 200 -37.90 40.35 -10.14
N ASP A 201 -38.95 39.70 -9.64
CA ASP A 201 -40.15 39.27 -10.35
C ASP A 201 -40.10 37.91 -11.07
N ARG A 202 -40.36 36.84 -10.30
CA ARG A 202 -41.18 35.70 -10.76
C ARG A 202 -41.77 34.96 -9.56
N GLY A 203 -43.11 34.97 -9.53
CA GLY A 203 -43.92 34.34 -8.50
C GLY A 203 -43.69 32.85 -8.33
N GLU A 204 -44.19 32.37 -7.20
CA GLU A 204 -44.33 30.99 -6.74
C GLU A 204 -44.51 29.97 -7.88
N ALA A 205 -43.40 29.42 -8.38
CA ALA A 205 -43.36 28.21 -9.16
C ALA A 205 -41.98 27.56 -9.10
N ASP A 206 -41.91 26.41 -8.41
CA ASP A 206 -40.95 25.33 -8.59
C ASP A 206 -39.50 25.50 -8.07
N GLY A 207 -39.31 25.22 -6.78
CA GLY A 207 -38.38 24.17 -6.32
C GLY A 207 -36.95 24.09 -6.85
N ALA A 208 -36.26 25.19 -7.16
CA ALA A 208 -34.84 25.16 -7.50
C ALA A 208 -34.01 24.69 -6.28
N ARG A 209 -33.76 23.37 -6.19
CA ARG A 209 -32.94 22.77 -5.12
C ARG A 209 -31.55 23.39 -5.13
N LYS A 210 -31.21 24.08 -4.04
CA LYS A 210 -29.85 24.55 -3.76
C LYS A 210 -28.87 23.40 -3.98
N VAL A 211 -27.89 23.59 -4.87
CA VAL A 211 -26.84 22.59 -5.13
C VAL A 211 -26.05 22.37 -3.83
N PRO A 212 -25.92 21.12 -3.34
CA PRO A 212 -25.12 20.81 -2.16
C PRO A 212 -23.66 21.27 -2.34
N ASP A 213 -23.04 21.79 -1.29
CA ASP A 213 -21.67 22.35 -1.40
C ASP A 213 -20.64 21.32 -1.85
N VAL A 214 -20.80 20.05 -1.46
CA VAL A 214 -19.95 18.96 -1.94
C VAL A 214 -19.96 18.83 -3.46
N ASP A 215 -21.11 19.07 -4.10
CA ASP A 215 -21.27 18.93 -5.56
C ASP A 215 -20.58 20.04 -6.34
N LYS A 216 -20.14 21.11 -5.66
CA LYS A 216 -19.38 22.24 -6.20
C LYS A 216 -17.87 22.04 -6.15
N THR A 217 -17.40 20.97 -5.49
CA THR A 217 -15.98 20.81 -5.13
C THR A 217 -15.32 19.58 -5.75
N SER A 218 -14.00 19.58 -5.73
CA SER A 218 -13.13 18.45 -6.02
C SER A 218 -13.28 17.28 -5.04
N LEU A 219 -14.00 17.44 -3.92
CA LEU A 219 -14.31 16.35 -2.99
C LEU A 219 -15.40 15.41 -3.53
N LYS A 220 -16.26 15.89 -4.45
CA LYS A 220 -17.38 15.14 -5.02
C LYS A 220 -17.05 13.71 -5.47
N PRO A 221 -16.04 13.45 -6.33
CA PRO A 221 -15.75 12.10 -6.82
C PRO A 221 -15.47 11.10 -5.69
N TYR A 222 -14.78 11.53 -4.62
CA TYR A 222 -14.48 10.69 -3.48
C TYR A 222 -15.73 10.37 -2.64
N VAL A 223 -16.64 11.34 -2.51
CA VAL A 223 -17.91 11.15 -1.80
C VAL A 223 -18.85 10.23 -2.57
N GLU A 224 -18.92 10.38 -3.90
CA GLU A 224 -19.72 9.48 -4.75
C GLU A 224 -19.18 8.05 -4.72
N PHE A 225 -17.85 7.88 -4.78
CA PHE A 225 -17.22 6.56 -4.58
C PHE A 225 -17.61 5.95 -3.22
N PHE A 226 -17.54 6.72 -2.14
CA PHE A 226 -17.91 6.23 -0.80
C PHE A 226 -19.39 5.87 -0.70
N LYS A 227 -20.28 6.68 -1.26
CA LYS A 227 -21.73 6.38 -1.29
C LYS A 227 -22.01 5.08 -2.02
N ALA A 228 -21.36 4.85 -3.17
CA ALA A 228 -21.50 3.61 -3.92
C ALA A 228 -21.01 2.40 -3.11
N PHE A 229 -19.87 2.52 -2.43
CA PHE A 229 -19.34 1.50 -1.53
C PHE A 229 -20.34 1.16 -0.40
N VAL A 230 -20.85 2.18 0.30
CA VAL A 230 -21.82 1.99 1.39
C VAL A 230 -23.13 1.37 0.87
N ALA A 231 -23.62 1.80 -0.29
CA ALA A 231 -24.81 1.22 -0.91
C ALA A 231 -24.63 -0.27 -1.23
N GLY A 232 -23.43 -0.66 -1.70
CA GLY A 232 -23.05 -2.05 -1.91
C GLY A 232 -23.12 -2.87 -0.62
N LEU A 233 -22.48 -2.36 0.46
CA LEU A 233 -22.49 -3.01 1.77
C LEU A 233 -23.91 -3.20 2.33
N MET A 234 -24.76 -2.17 2.21
CA MET A 234 -26.15 -2.23 2.67
C MET A 234 -27.00 -3.24 1.88
N ARG A 235 -26.67 -3.48 0.61
CA ARG A 235 -27.34 -4.50 -0.23
C ARG A 235 -26.93 -5.90 0.20
N GLU A 236 -25.64 -6.13 0.45
CA GLU A 236 -25.11 -7.42 0.91
C GLU A 236 -25.67 -7.80 2.29
N GLU A 237 -25.72 -6.86 3.23
CA GLU A 237 -26.27 -7.10 4.57
C GLU A 237 -27.76 -7.47 4.52
N LYS A 238 -28.55 -6.81 3.64
CA LYS A 238 -29.96 -7.17 3.41
C LYS A 238 -30.11 -8.58 2.83
N GLY A 239 -29.17 -9.04 2.01
CA GLY A 239 -29.13 -10.40 1.48
C GLY A 239 -28.83 -11.43 2.57
N GLY A 240 -27.80 -11.19 3.38
CA GLY A 240 -27.41 -12.09 4.49
C GLY A 240 -28.49 -12.20 5.58
N LYS A 241 -29.27 -11.15 5.81
CA LYS A 241 -30.43 -11.21 6.72
C LYS A 241 -31.49 -12.20 6.23
N ARG A 242 -31.78 -12.21 4.92
CA ARG A 242 -32.75 -13.16 4.33
C ARG A 242 -32.28 -14.61 4.42
N GLU A 243 -30.98 -14.86 4.21
CA GLU A 243 -30.42 -16.21 4.33
C GLU A 243 -30.43 -16.71 5.79
N ARG A 244 -30.14 -15.85 6.77
CA ARG A 244 -30.24 -16.19 8.20
C ARG A 244 -31.68 -16.44 8.65
N GLU A 245 -32.63 -15.64 8.17
CA GLU A 245 -34.06 -15.83 8.46
C GLU A 245 -34.59 -17.12 7.82
N ALA A 246 -34.15 -17.47 6.60
CA ALA A 246 -34.51 -18.74 5.95
C ALA A 246 -33.88 -19.96 6.62
N GLY A 247 -32.62 -19.87 7.07
CA GLY A 247 -31.95 -20.94 7.82
C GLY A 247 -32.55 -21.15 9.23
N GLY A 248 -32.92 -20.07 9.92
CA GLY A 248 -33.58 -20.14 11.23
C GLY A 248 -35.01 -20.67 11.16
N ALA A 249 -35.72 -20.46 10.04
CA ALA A 249 -37.04 -21.05 9.82
C ALA A 249 -36.98 -22.56 9.57
N ALA A 250 -35.88 -23.08 9.00
CA ALA A 250 -35.67 -24.51 8.80
C ALA A 250 -35.29 -25.25 10.09
N GLU A 251 -34.53 -24.62 11.00
CA GLU A 251 -34.24 -25.19 12.33
C GLU A 251 -35.41 -25.09 13.33
N GLY A 252 -36.39 -24.20 13.08
CA GLY A 252 -37.56 -24.02 13.95
C GLY A 252 -38.74 -24.96 13.66
N MET A 253 -38.62 -25.89 12.70
CA MET A 253 -39.69 -26.83 12.31
C MET A 253 -39.42 -28.29 12.73
N GLU A 254 -38.35 -28.57 13.48
CA GLU A 254 -38.16 -29.86 14.16
C GLU A 254 -38.53 -29.73 15.65
N PHE A 255 -39.83 -29.76 15.95
CA PHE A 255 -40.37 -30.22 17.24
C PHE A 255 -41.74 -30.87 17.03
#